data_AF-A0A1V4I5H3-F1
#
_entry.id   AF-A0A1V4I5H3-F1
#
_cell.length_a   1.000
_cell.length_b   1.000
_cell.length_c   1.000
_cell.angle_alpha   90.00
_cell.angle_beta   90.00
_cell.angle_gamma   90.00
#
_symmetry.space_group_name_H-M   'P 1'
#
loop_
_entity.id
_entity.type
_entity.pdbx_description
1 polymer ?
#
loop_
_entity_poly.entity_id
_entity_poly.type
_entity_poly.pdbx_seq_one_letter_code
_entity_poly.pdbx_strand_id
1 'polypeptide(L)'
;MKELLIIRSVSFQQLDLNFTAIKEKYTHCNISLLTHEHGVKLAKKYKDIKNIYVYPYKEGFKAGNSVEELKQKKFDVVIVPVTNISGAGFFNVLKFSKMINANKRVMCNVVSELNEISDSRIVLMQLKDILFKTSASLLTALMTVFMIIFLPLKLRSLIKK
;
A
#
# COMPACT_ATOMS: atom_id res chain seq x y z
N MET A 1 -22.42 -4.26 16.27
CA MET A 1 -21.29 -5.09 15.78
C MET A 1 -20.24 -4.16 15.21
N LYS A 2 -18.95 -4.52 15.30
CA LYS A 2 -17.88 -3.67 14.78
C LYS A 2 -17.74 -3.83 13.27
N GLU A 3 -17.47 -2.74 12.56
CA GLU A 3 -17.29 -2.73 11.10
C GLU A 3 -15.81 -2.65 10.75
N LEU A 4 -15.34 -3.59 9.92
CA LEU A 4 -13.95 -3.66 9.47
C LEU A 4 -13.89 -3.53 7.96
N LEU A 5 -13.01 -2.66 7.46
CA LEU A 5 -12.75 -2.52 6.03
C LEU A 5 -11.32 -2.95 5.70
N ILE A 6 -11.17 -3.84 4.74
CA ILE A 6 -9.88 -4.18 4.13
C ILE A 6 -9.76 -3.39 2.84
N ILE A 7 -8.72 -2.57 2.70
CA ILE A 7 -8.37 -1.92 1.43
C ILE A 7 -7.43 -2.86 0.69
N ARG A 8 -7.90 -3.52 -0.37
CA ARG A 8 -7.14 -4.56 -1.08
C ARG A 8 -6.03 -3.95 -1.93
N SER A 9 -4.89 -3.65 -1.31
CA SER A 9 -3.67 -3.15 -1.96
C SER A 9 -2.73 -4.24 -2.45
N VAL A 10 -2.99 -5.51 -2.13
CA VAL A 10 -2.12 -6.66 -2.47
C VAL A 10 -2.83 -7.65 -3.39
N SER A 11 -2.09 -8.64 -3.91
CA SER A 11 -2.71 -9.75 -4.66
C SER A 11 -3.69 -10.53 -3.79
N PHE A 12 -4.68 -11.20 -4.40
CA PHE A 12 -5.59 -12.07 -3.62
C PHE A 12 -4.84 -13.21 -2.92
N GLN A 13 -3.77 -13.73 -3.53
CA GLN A 13 -2.89 -14.73 -2.90
C GLN A 13 -2.28 -14.23 -1.59
N GLN A 14 -1.75 -13.00 -1.58
CA GLN A 14 -1.24 -12.41 -0.34
C GLN A 14 -2.38 -12.12 0.64
N LEU A 15 -3.54 -11.67 0.13
CA LEU A 15 -4.70 -11.44 0.97
C LEU A 15 -5.15 -12.74 1.66
N ASP A 16 -5.14 -13.89 0.97
CA ASP A 16 -5.49 -15.19 1.55
C ASP A 16 -4.62 -15.54 2.78
N LEU A 17 -3.31 -15.32 2.68
CA LEU A 17 -2.37 -15.52 3.78
C LEU A 17 -2.66 -14.57 4.96
N ASN A 18 -2.95 -13.30 4.65
CA ASN A 18 -3.24 -12.29 5.65
C ASN A 18 -4.64 -12.46 6.27
N PHE A 19 -5.58 -13.01 5.51
CA PHE A 19 -7.00 -13.07 5.88
C PHE A 19 -7.23 -13.96 7.10
N THR A 20 -6.49 -15.07 7.20
CA THR A 20 -6.53 -15.96 8.38
C THR A 20 -6.19 -15.19 9.66
N ALA A 21 -5.06 -14.48 9.70
CA ALA A 21 -4.65 -13.69 10.85
C ALA A 21 -5.63 -12.53 11.15
N ILE A 22 -6.20 -11.90 10.11
CA ILE A 22 -7.23 -10.87 10.27
C ILE A 22 -8.48 -11.45 10.92
N LYS A 23 -8.95 -12.61 10.48
CA LYS A 23 -10.12 -13.29 11.06
C LYS A 23 -9.89 -13.66 12.52
N GLU A 24 -8.72 -14.20 12.84
CA GLU A 24 -8.36 -14.57 14.21
C GLU A 24 -8.31 -13.37 15.16
N LYS A 25 -7.76 -12.23 14.70
CA LYS A 25 -7.69 -11.00 15.52
C LYS A 25 -9.03 -10.26 15.62
N TYR A 26 -9.90 -10.38 14.61
CA TYR A 26 -11.14 -9.62 14.47
C TYR A 26 -12.37 -10.52 14.30
N THR A 27 -12.48 -11.56 15.12
CA THR A 27 -13.53 -12.61 15.06
C THR A 27 -14.97 -12.12 15.10
N HIS A 28 -15.23 -10.96 15.71
CA HIS A 28 -16.58 -10.40 15.89
C HIS A 28 -16.83 -9.13 15.05
N CYS A 29 -16.08 -8.94 13.97
CA CYS A 29 -16.24 -7.81 13.07
C CYS A 29 -16.94 -8.22 11.76
N ASN A 30 -17.83 -7.36 11.27
CA ASN A 30 -18.33 -7.47 9.90
C ASN A 30 -17.21 -7.05 8.94
N ILE A 31 -16.69 -8.00 8.18
CA ILE A 31 -15.59 -7.72 7.24
C ILE A 31 -16.16 -7.24 5.92
N SER A 32 -15.71 -6.07 5.49
CA SER A 32 -15.94 -5.53 4.16
C SER A 32 -14.61 -5.39 3.41
N LEU A 33 -14.66 -5.48 2.08
CA LEU A 33 -13.48 -5.38 1.22
C LEU A 33 -13.66 -4.28 0.19
N LEU A 34 -12.67 -3.40 0.05
CA LEU A 34 -12.57 -2.45 -1.05
C LEU A 34 -11.55 -2.97 -2.07
N THR A 35 -11.97 -3.15 -3.31
CA THR A 35 -11.09 -3.60 -4.41
C THR A 35 -11.41 -2.84 -5.70
N HIS A 36 -10.48 -2.81 -6.64
CA HIS A 36 -10.77 -2.44 -8.03
C HIS A 36 -11.75 -3.44 -8.68
N GLU A 37 -12.41 -2.98 -9.74
CA GLU A 37 -13.41 -3.73 -10.52
C GLU A 37 -12.96 -5.14 -10.91
N HIS A 38 -11.73 -5.29 -11.41
CA HIS A 38 -11.17 -6.60 -11.80
C HIS A 38 -11.10 -7.61 -10.64
N GLY A 39 -11.05 -7.15 -9.39
CA GLY A 39 -10.97 -7.99 -8.20
C GLY A 39 -12.33 -8.44 -7.64
N VAL A 40 -13.44 -7.87 -8.11
CA VAL A 40 -14.78 -8.14 -7.55
C VAL A 40 -15.18 -9.60 -7.66
N LYS A 41 -14.88 -10.26 -8.79
CA LYS A 41 -15.20 -11.68 -9.00
C LYS A 41 -14.46 -12.60 -8.01
N LEU A 42 -13.23 -12.28 -7.66
CA LEU A 42 -12.44 -13.03 -6.68
C LEU A 42 -12.92 -12.73 -5.26
N ALA A 43 -13.20 -11.46 -4.95
CA ALA A 43 -13.74 -11.04 -3.66
C ALA A 43 -15.05 -11.76 -3.30
N LYS A 44 -15.93 -12.01 -4.28
CA LYS A 44 -17.19 -12.74 -4.07
C LYS A 44 -17.01 -14.20 -3.64
N LYS A 45 -15.82 -14.78 -3.78
CA LYS A 45 -15.54 -16.17 -3.34
C LYS A 45 -15.35 -16.27 -1.82
N TYR A 46 -15.07 -15.17 -1.12
CA TYR A 46 -14.90 -15.17 0.32
C TYR A 46 -16.26 -15.17 1.03
N LYS A 47 -16.54 -16.25 1.77
CA LYS A 47 -17.80 -16.39 2.51
C LYS A 47 -17.92 -15.42 3.69
N ASP A 48 -16.79 -15.02 4.27
CA ASP A 48 -16.73 -14.16 5.45
C ASP A 48 -16.76 -12.66 5.12
N ILE A 49 -16.69 -12.28 3.83
CA ILE A 49 -16.74 -10.89 3.40
C ILE A 49 -18.20 -10.52 3.12
N LYS A 50 -18.78 -9.69 3.98
CA LYS A 50 -20.20 -9.30 3.92
C LYS A 50 -20.49 -8.28 2.82
N ASN A 51 -19.62 -7.29 2.66
CA ASN A 51 -19.78 -6.23 1.66
C ASN A 51 -18.51 -6.10 0.81
N ILE A 52 -18.70 -5.91 -0.49
CA ILE A 52 -17.62 -5.62 -1.43
C ILE A 52 -17.90 -4.25 -2.02
N TYR A 53 -16.97 -3.33 -1.80
CA TYR A 53 -16.98 -1.99 -2.41
C TYR A 53 -16.03 -1.97 -3.59
N VAL A 54 -16.42 -1.23 -4.62
CA VAL A 54 -15.62 -1.08 -5.83
C VAL A 54 -14.92 0.26 -5.80
N TYR A 55 -13.61 0.26 -5.97
CA TYR A 55 -12.87 1.48 -6.22
C TYR A 55 -13.02 1.86 -7.71
N PRO A 56 -13.68 2.99 -8.05
CA PRO A 56 -14.10 3.27 -9.42
C PRO A 56 -12.99 3.83 -10.31
N TYR A 57 -11.76 3.96 -9.80
CA TYR A 57 -10.63 4.53 -10.53
C TYR A 57 -9.69 3.43 -11.03
N LYS A 58 -9.12 3.68 -12.22
CA LYS A 58 -8.17 2.78 -12.90
C LYS A 58 -6.76 2.82 -12.30
N GLU A 59 -6.37 3.97 -11.76
CA GLU A 59 -5.10 4.14 -11.05
C GLU A 59 -5.14 3.45 -9.68
N GLY A 60 -3.97 3.25 -9.06
CA GLY A 60 -3.91 2.74 -7.68
C GLY A 60 -4.59 3.67 -6.68
N PHE A 61 -4.86 3.16 -5.47
CA PHE A 61 -5.49 3.96 -4.41
C PHE A 61 -4.71 5.26 -4.15
N LYS A 62 -5.40 6.38 -4.31
CA LYS A 62 -4.82 7.72 -4.25
C LYS A 62 -5.63 8.61 -3.33
N ALA A 63 -4.93 9.40 -2.52
CA ALA A 63 -5.57 10.44 -1.72
C ALA A 63 -6.15 11.54 -2.63
N GLY A 64 -7.36 12.00 -2.32
CA GLY A 64 -8.21 12.88 -3.13
C GLY A 64 -9.36 12.13 -3.79
N ASN A 65 -9.15 10.87 -4.14
CA ASN A 65 -10.19 10.04 -4.74
C ASN A 65 -11.20 9.59 -3.67
N SER A 66 -12.47 9.53 -4.04
CA SER A 66 -13.55 9.19 -3.11
C SER A 66 -14.39 8.03 -3.61
N VAL A 67 -14.77 7.13 -2.70
CA VAL A 67 -15.73 6.05 -2.97
C VAL A 67 -17.03 6.45 -2.30
N GLU A 68 -18.06 6.73 -3.09
CA GLU A 68 -19.30 7.34 -2.59
C GLU A 68 -19.98 6.46 -1.54
N GLU A 69 -19.97 5.13 -1.74
CA GLU A 69 -20.57 4.19 -0.79
C GLU A 69 -19.86 4.16 0.57
N LEU A 70 -18.62 4.67 0.65
CA LEU A 70 -17.86 4.74 1.89
C LEU A 70 -18.00 6.07 2.62
N LYS A 71 -18.47 7.15 1.96
CA LYS A 71 -18.53 8.50 2.57
C LYS A 71 -19.43 8.56 3.81
N GLN A 72 -20.54 7.83 3.78
CA GLN A 72 -21.52 7.80 4.88
C GLN A 72 -21.27 6.67 5.89
N LYS A 73 -20.24 5.84 5.67
CA LYS A 73 -19.96 4.69 6.53
C LYS A 73 -18.83 5.02 7.50
N LYS A 74 -19.00 4.58 8.75
CA LYS A 74 -17.97 4.63 9.77
C LYS A 74 -17.47 3.22 10.03
N PHE A 75 -16.16 3.05 9.97
CA PHE A 75 -15.50 1.79 10.28
C PHE A 75 -14.81 1.86 11.65
N ASP A 76 -14.83 0.76 12.39
CA ASP A 76 -14.04 0.66 13.61
C ASP A 76 -12.57 0.46 13.28
N VAL A 77 -12.29 -0.35 12.25
CA VAL A 77 -10.94 -0.68 11.84
C VAL A 77 -10.83 -0.67 10.32
N VAL A 78 -9.83 0.03 9.81
CA VAL A 78 -9.39 -0.08 8.41
C VAL A 78 -8.06 -0.81 8.38
N ILE A 79 -8.00 -1.89 7.61
CA ILE A 79 -6.80 -2.70 7.39
C ILE A 79 -6.24 -2.43 6.00
N VAL A 80 -4.95 -2.13 5.94
CA VAL A 80 -4.17 -1.97 4.71
C VAL A 80 -3.13 -3.08 4.66
N PRO A 81 -3.35 -4.15 3.88
CA PRO A 81 -2.34 -5.16 3.63
C PRO A 81 -1.18 -4.59 2.80
N VAL A 82 0.04 -4.98 3.11
CA VAL A 82 1.25 -4.54 2.40
C VAL A 82 2.17 -5.74 2.15
N THR A 83 2.97 -5.70 1.08
CA THR A 83 3.85 -6.82 0.69
C THR A 83 5.25 -6.75 1.30
N ASN A 84 5.46 -5.93 2.33
CA ASN A 84 6.74 -5.84 3.05
C ASN A 84 6.52 -5.48 4.53
N ILE A 85 7.57 -5.63 5.34
CA ILE A 85 7.48 -5.41 6.80
C ILE A 85 7.21 -3.94 7.13
N SER A 86 7.81 -3.02 6.37
CA SER A 86 7.80 -1.59 6.68
C SER A 86 6.58 -0.83 6.15
N GLY A 87 5.86 -1.38 5.17
CA GLY A 87 4.83 -0.68 4.38
C GLY A 87 5.39 0.25 3.29
N ALA A 88 6.69 0.20 2.99
CA ALA A 88 7.31 1.03 1.95
C ALA A 88 6.66 0.76 0.58
N GLY A 89 6.43 1.80 -0.23
CA GLY A 89 5.76 1.68 -1.53
C GLY A 89 4.22 1.62 -1.47
N PHE A 90 3.61 1.41 -0.30
CA PHE A 90 2.14 1.41 -0.11
C PHE A 90 1.59 2.72 0.43
N PHE A 91 2.40 3.77 0.33
CA PHE A 91 2.15 5.04 0.99
C PHE A 91 0.87 5.73 0.49
N ASN A 92 0.59 5.64 -0.80
CA ASN A 92 -0.63 6.20 -1.40
C ASN A 92 -1.89 5.54 -0.82
N VAL A 93 -1.83 4.22 -0.56
CA VAL A 93 -2.93 3.46 0.04
C VAL A 93 -3.11 3.84 1.51
N LEU A 94 -2.01 3.97 2.26
CA LEU A 94 -2.05 4.43 3.65
C LEU A 94 -2.63 5.84 3.76
N LYS A 95 -2.26 6.76 2.86
CA LYS A 95 -2.87 8.09 2.77
C LYS A 95 -4.34 8.02 2.40
N PHE A 96 -4.71 7.21 1.42
CA PHE A 96 -6.10 7.00 1.03
C PHE A 96 -6.94 6.47 2.20
N SER A 97 -6.39 5.56 3.02
CA SER A 97 -7.06 5.06 4.23
C SER A 97 -7.43 6.16 5.24
N LYS A 98 -6.72 7.30 5.23
CA LYS A 98 -7.05 8.45 6.08
C LYS A 98 -8.33 9.16 5.67
N MET A 99 -8.71 9.08 4.40
CA MET A 99 -9.94 9.67 3.89
C MET A 99 -11.18 8.84 4.22
N ILE A 100 -10.98 7.58 4.58
CA ILE A 100 -12.06 6.72 5.06
C ILE A 100 -12.29 7.03 6.55
N ASN A 101 -13.54 7.25 6.91
CA ASN A 101 -13.95 7.51 8.28
C ASN A 101 -13.76 6.25 9.14
N ALA A 102 -12.69 6.23 9.95
CA ALA A 102 -12.33 5.07 10.75
C ALA A 102 -11.73 5.45 12.11
N ASN A 103 -12.06 4.67 13.14
CA ASN A 103 -11.51 4.85 14.49
C ASN A 103 -10.04 4.41 14.57
N LYS A 104 -9.71 3.28 13.93
CA LYS A 104 -8.36 2.71 13.92
C LYS A 104 -7.90 2.35 12.51
N ARG A 105 -6.59 2.44 12.30
CA ARG A 105 -5.92 2.03 11.05
C ARG A 105 -4.82 1.04 11.37
N VAL A 106 -4.80 -0.06 10.65
CA VAL A 106 -3.89 -1.17 10.88
C VAL A 106 -3.23 -1.54 9.56
N MET A 107 -1.92 -1.72 9.60
CA MET A 107 -1.18 -2.32 8.50
C MET A 107 -1.01 -3.80 8.77
N CYS A 108 -1.30 -4.60 7.76
CA CYS A 108 -1.05 -6.04 7.79
C CYS A 108 0.12 -6.35 6.86
N ASN A 109 1.28 -6.72 7.41
CA ASN A 109 2.47 -6.93 6.59
C ASN A 109 2.47 -8.31 5.90
N VAL A 110 3.56 -8.60 5.17
CA VAL A 110 3.72 -9.83 4.38
C VAL A 110 3.73 -11.11 5.23
N VAL A 111 4.11 -11.01 6.51
CA VAL A 111 4.09 -12.11 7.49
C VAL A 111 2.83 -12.08 8.37
N SER A 112 1.78 -11.39 7.91
CA SER A 112 0.48 -11.29 8.57
C SER A 112 0.48 -10.61 9.96
N GLU A 113 1.53 -9.86 10.31
CA GLU A 113 1.53 -9.07 11.53
C GLU A 113 0.63 -7.84 11.37
N LEU A 114 -0.24 -7.64 12.36
CA LEU A 114 -1.24 -6.58 12.39
C LEU A 114 -0.81 -5.46 13.32
N ASN A 115 -0.18 -4.44 12.74
CA ASN A 115 0.40 -3.29 13.44
C ASN A 115 -0.51 -2.06 13.32
N GLU A 116 -0.91 -1.47 14.44
CA GLU A 116 -1.62 -0.19 14.42
C GLU A 116 -0.68 0.90 13.86
N ILE A 117 -1.22 1.73 12.98
CA ILE A 117 -0.49 2.83 12.37
C ILE A 117 -1.07 4.15 12.86
N SER A 118 -0.21 4.96 13.47
CA SER A 118 -0.49 6.35 13.76
C SER A 118 -0.31 7.24 12.53
N ASP A 119 -1.03 8.36 12.52
CA ASP A 119 -0.90 9.38 11.48
C ASP A 119 0.52 9.92 11.37
N SER A 120 1.22 10.08 12.50
CA SER A 120 2.62 10.52 12.54
C SER A 120 3.55 9.53 11.85
N ARG A 121 3.32 8.22 12.03
CA ARG A 121 4.12 7.18 11.39
C ARG A 121 3.93 7.20 9.87
N ILE A 122 2.71 7.46 9.39
CA ILE A 122 2.45 7.66 7.95
C ILE A 122 3.30 8.83 7.45
N VAL A 123 3.22 10.00 8.07
CA VAL A 123 4.01 11.18 7.62
C VAL A 123 5.52 10.90 7.64
N LEU A 124 6.03 10.24 8.69
CA LEU A 124 7.45 9.90 8.79
C LEU A 124 7.90 8.94 7.68
N MET A 125 7.06 7.98 7.29
CA MET A 125 7.36 7.09 6.17
C MET A 125 7.48 7.86 4.85
N GLN A 126 6.65 8.89 4.65
CA GLN A 126 6.77 9.77 3.48
C GLN A 126 8.10 10.50 3.44
N LEU A 127 8.48 11.10 4.57
CA LEU A 127 9.72 11.87 4.69
C LEU A 127 10.93 10.98 4.39
N LYS A 128 10.94 9.76 4.93
CA LYS A 128 11.99 8.78 4.63
C LYS A 128 12.05 8.45 3.13
N ASP A 129 10.91 8.19 2.51
CA ASP A 129 10.84 7.89 1.07
C ASP A 129 11.35 9.05 0.21
N ILE A 130 11.00 10.29 0.56
CA ILE A 130 11.49 11.49 -0.12
C ILE A 130 13.01 11.62 0.04
N LEU A 131 13.53 11.47 1.27
CA LEU A 131 14.97 11.54 1.53
C LEU A 131 15.74 10.49 0.72
N PHE A 132 15.26 9.25 0.67
CA PHE A 132 15.88 8.18 -0.13
C PHE A 132 15.81 8.47 -1.64
N LYS A 133 14.69 8.99 -2.15
CA LYS A 133 14.57 9.35 -3.56
C LYS A 133 15.50 10.49 -3.94
N THR A 134 15.57 11.52 -3.11
CA THR A 134 16.45 12.67 -3.33
C THR A 134 17.92 12.24 -3.29
N SER A 135 18.31 11.43 -2.30
CA SER A 135 19.70 10.95 -2.21
C SER A 135 20.08 10.03 -3.38
N ALA A 136 19.18 9.12 -3.77
CA ALA A 136 19.39 8.27 -4.93
C ALA A 136 19.53 9.11 -6.22
N SER A 137 18.66 10.10 -6.42
CA SER A 137 18.72 10.96 -7.61
C SER A 137 20.02 11.79 -7.67
N LEU A 138 20.48 12.32 -6.54
CA LEU A 138 21.76 13.04 -6.46
C LEU A 138 22.94 12.12 -6.78
N LEU A 139 22.97 10.92 -6.21
CA LEU A 139 24.02 9.94 -6.46
C LEU A 139 24.02 9.50 -7.93
N THR A 140 22.86 9.25 -8.52
CA THR A 140 22.74 8.95 -9.95
C THR A 140 23.30 10.09 -10.79
N ALA A 141 22.94 11.34 -10.52
CA ALA A 141 23.46 12.49 -11.26
C ALA A 141 25.00 12.59 -11.18
N LEU A 142 25.57 12.43 -9.98
CA LEU A 142 27.02 12.42 -9.77
C LEU A 142 27.70 11.29 -10.56
N MET A 143 27.16 10.08 -10.49
CA MET A 143 27.70 8.91 -11.20
C MET A 143 27.56 9.05 -12.72
N THR A 144 26.48 9.66 -13.21
CA THR A 144 26.29 9.93 -14.65
C THR A 144 27.35 10.90 -15.15
N VAL A 145 27.63 12.00 -14.44
CA VAL A 145 28.71 12.94 -14.80
C VAL A 145 30.06 12.23 -14.83
N PHE A 146 30.37 11.43 -13.80
CA PHE A 146 31.60 10.65 -13.74
C PHE A 146 31.71 9.68 -14.93
N MET A 147 30.65 8.93 -15.24
CA MET A 147 30.64 7.98 -16.35
C MET A 147 30.78 8.66 -17.70
N ILE A 148 30.13 9.81 -17.94
CA ILE A 148 30.26 10.56 -19.20
C ILE A 148 31.73 10.95 -19.46
N ILE A 149 32.51 11.24 -18.43
CA ILE A 149 33.93 11.59 -18.56
C ILE A 149 34.80 10.34 -18.71
N PHE A 150 34.59 9.34 -17.85
CA PHE A 150 35.48 8.18 -17.77
C PHE A 150 35.25 7.14 -18.88
N LEU A 151 34.01 6.91 -19.31
CA LEU A 151 33.72 5.91 -20.36
C LEU A 151 34.44 6.24 -21.68
N PRO A 152 34.38 7.47 -22.22
CA PRO A 152 35.05 7.81 -23.47
C PRO A 152 36.57 7.68 -23.38
N LEU A 153 37.15 8.07 -22.23
CA LEU A 153 38.60 7.94 -21.99
C LEU A 153 39.03 6.47 -22.00
N LYS A 154 38.29 5.60 -21.30
CA LYS A 154 38.54 4.15 -21.28
C LYS A 154 38.28 3.49 -22.63
N LEU A 155 37.24 3.93 -23.36
CA LEU A 155 36.96 3.43 -24.71
C LEU A 155 38.12 3.77 -25.67
N ARG A 156 38.67 4.99 -25.61
CA ARG A 156 39.84 5.38 -26.39
C ARG A 156 41.09 4.57 -26.04
N SER A 157 41.32 4.21 -24.78
CA SER A 157 42.47 3.38 -24.41
C SER A 157 42.36 1.94 -24.90
N LEU A 158 41.13 1.42 -25.05
CA LEU A 158 40.89 0.08 -25.58
C LEU A 158 41.02 0.01 -27.10
N ILE A 159 40.66 1.08 -27.83
CA ILE A 159 40.82 1.14 -29.30
C ILE A 159 42.29 1.31 -29.71
N LYS A 160 43.13 1.93 -28.86
CA LYS A 160 44.56 2.13 -29.11
C LYS A 160 45.44 0.91 -28.80
N LYS A 161 44.86 -0.20 -28.33
CA LYS A 161 45.52 -1.48 -28.11
C LYS A 161 45.16 -2.44 -29.24
#